data_AF-A0A8S9Y2W1-F1
#
_entry.id   AF-A0A8S9Y2W1-F1
#
_cell.length_a   1.000
_cell.length_b   1.000
_cell.length_c   1.000
_cell.angle_alpha   90.00
_cell.angle_beta   90.00
_cell.angle_gamma   90.00
#
_symmetry.space_group_name_H-M   'P 1'
#
loop_
_entity.id
_entity.type
_entity.pdbx_description
1 polymer ?
#
loop_
_entity_poly.entity_id
_entity_poly.type
_entity_poly.pdbx_seq_one_letter_code
_entity_poly.pdbx_strand_id
1 'polypeptide(L)'
;MRDMDLLSYELCYGLVTLIWFTVTHYTIYKRDQLDSLFRKVGRGFFTYEKPIDSEEEAIIDECNTNCRKTFQKTLALTTILAFWTCIIPPLPKAVMGDYSSIVEGGVPVNKHLALPTWNPYPTDTHLTYWTMWMYQALAGCTEAYIIGATCILYCNFCTIINRELKLLRFSLGNIKNRAIHAFKMRGYSLQLGQKYENSQLYQVCLVHCIDESIKHHIELKQ
;
A
#
# COMPACT_ATOMS: atom_id res chain seq x y z
N MET A 1 0.51 31.40 24.22
CA MET A 1 -0.27 30.15 24.02
C MET A 1 -0.88 30.10 22.62
N ARG A 2 -1.67 31.10 22.17
CA ARG A 2 -2.29 31.11 20.82
C ARG A 2 -1.31 31.01 19.63
N ASP A 3 -0.14 31.62 19.71
CA ASP A 3 0.82 31.60 18.58
C ASP A 3 1.56 30.26 18.45
N MET A 4 1.73 29.54 19.57
CA MET A 4 2.34 28.20 19.58
C MET A 4 1.44 27.17 18.92
N ASP A 5 0.12 27.26 19.13
CA ASP A 5 -0.85 26.39 18.48
C ASP A 5 -0.85 26.64 16.97
N LEU A 6 -0.84 27.90 16.55
CA LEU A 6 -0.83 28.30 15.14
C LEU A 6 0.42 27.78 14.41
N LEU A 7 1.59 28.02 15.00
CA LEU A 7 2.87 27.53 14.49
C LEU A 7 2.90 25.99 14.39
N SER A 8 2.29 25.31 15.36
CA SER A 8 2.22 23.84 15.36
C SER A 8 1.37 23.33 14.18
N TYR A 9 0.25 23.98 13.85
CA TYR A 9 -0.57 23.61 12.70
C TYR A 9 0.14 23.87 11.36
N GLU A 10 0.81 25.02 11.23
CA GLU A 10 1.60 25.35 10.03
C GLU A 10 2.73 24.34 9.81
N LEU A 11 3.47 23.98 10.86
CA LEU A 11 4.53 22.97 10.79
C LEU A 11 3.97 21.60 10.42
N CYS A 12 2.85 21.18 11.03
CA CYS A 12 2.21 19.92 10.70
C CYS A 12 1.76 19.87 9.24
N TYR A 13 1.07 20.91 8.74
CA TYR A 13 0.62 20.97 7.36
C TYR A 13 1.81 21.02 6.39
N GLY A 14 2.81 21.86 6.67
CA GLY A 14 4.03 21.95 5.87
C GLY A 14 4.81 20.64 5.79
N LEU A 15 4.87 19.88 6.89
CA LEU A 15 5.49 18.54 6.91
C LEU A 15 4.69 17.54 6.07
N VAL A 16 3.35 17.56 6.14
CA VAL A 16 2.49 16.71 5.29
C VAL A 16 2.72 17.02 3.81
N THR A 17 2.76 18.30 3.44
CA THR A 17 3.03 18.73 2.06
C THR A 17 4.44 18.32 1.60
N LEU A 18 5.45 18.40 2.45
CA LEU A 18 6.82 17.96 2.13
C LEU A 18 6.90 16.44 1.91
N ILE A 19 6.22 15.66 2.77
CA ILE A 19 6.10 14.20 2.61
C ILE A 19 5.39 13.89 1.29
N TRP A 20 4.26 14.54 1.03
CA TRP A 20 3.51 14.38 -0.22
C TRP A 20 4.39 14.67 -1.45
N PHE A 21 5.12 15.78 -1.44
CA PHE A 21 6.01 16.16 -2.52
C PHE A 21 7.07 15.08 -2.77
N THR A 22 7.72 14.61 -1.70
CA THR A 22 8.77 13.57 -1.78
C THR A 22 8.22 12.25 -2.29
N VAL A 23 7.08 11.79 -1.75
CA VAL A 23 6.43 10.54 -2.14
C VAL A 23 5.98 10.58 -3.61
N THR A 24 5.37 11.69 -4.02
CA THR A 24 4.88 11.87 -5.40
C THR A 24 6.04 11.88 -6.39
N HIS A 25 7.10 12.65 -6.12
CA HIS A 25 8.28 12.68 -6.98
C HIS A 25 8.98 11.32 -7.05
N TYR A 26 9.09 10.62 -5.92
CA TYR A 26 9.66 9.28 -5.90
C TYR A 26 8.84 8.29 -6.73
N THR A 27 7.52 8.33 -6.59
CA THR A 27 6.59 7.48 -7.36
C THR A 27 6.69 7.75 -8.86
N ILE A 28 6.78 9.02 -9.26
CA ILE A 28 6.98 9.41 -10.66
C ILE A 28 8.35 8.92 -11.17
N TYR A 29 9.41 9.13 -10.39
CA TYR A 29 10.77 8.72 -10.76
C TYR A 29 10.91 7.20 -10.90
N LYS A 30 10.15 6.42 -10.12
CA LYS A 30 10.17 4.95 -10.12
C LYS A 30 8.99 4.32 -10.85
N ARG A 31 8.26 5.08 -11.66
CA ARG A 31 7.02 4.63 -12.31
C ARG A 31 7.20 3.36 -13.12
N ASP A 32 8.26 3.25 -13.93
CA ASP A 32 8.49 2.05 -14.75
C ASP A 32 8.70 0.79 -13.92
N GLN A 33 9.37 0.92 -12.76
CA GLN A 33 9.58 -0.18 -11.82
C GLN A 33 8.26 -0.61 -11.17
N LEU A 34 7.43 0.37 -10.77
CA LEU A 34 6.10 0.12 -10.22
C LEU A 34 5.19 -0.55 -11.25
N ASP A 35 5.17 -0.09 -12.49
CA ASP A 35 4.36 -0.67 -13.58
C ASP A 35 4.79 -2.12 -13.87
N SER A 36 6.09 -2.40 -13.87
CA SER A 36 6.61 -3.77 -13.98
C SER A 36 6.13 -4.64 -12.81
N LEU A 37 6.16 -4.12 -11.59
CA LEU A 37 5.75 -4.86 -10.40
C LEU A 37 4.24 -5.12 -10.38
N PHE A 38 3.42 -4.15 -10.79
CA PHE A 38 1.99 -4.35 -11.00
C PHE A 38 1.68 -5.42 -12.04
N ARG A 39 2.41 -5.43 -13.16
CA ARG A 39 2.26 -6.47 -14.19
C ARG A 39 2.61 -7.86 -13.64
N LYS A 40 3.67 -7.98 -12.84
CA LYS A 40 4.04 -9.26 -12.19
C LYS A 40 2.96 -9.73 -11.21
N VAL A 41 2.49 -8.84 -10.34
CA VAL A 41 1.42 -9.16 -9.38
C VAL A 41 0.13 -9.56 -10.10
N GLY A 42 -0.24 -8.86 -11.18
CA GLY A 42 -1.47 -9.13 -11.93
C GLY A 42 -1.44 -10.42 -12.75
N ARG A 43 -0.27 -10.86 -13.22
CA ARG A 43 -0.11 -12.13 -13.94
C ARG A 43 0.04 -13.34 -13.00
N GLY A 44 0.35 -13.10 -11.73
CA GLY A 44 0.86 -14.12 -10.81
C GLY A 44 2.36 -14.28 -10.95
N PHE A 45 3.05 -14.58 -9.85
CA PHE A 45 4.51 -14.73 -9.85
C PHE A 45 4.92 -16.01 -10.55
N PHE A 46 4.45 -17.16 -10.07
CA PHE A 46 4.77 -18.47 -10.62
C PHE A 46 3.56 -19.40 -10.52
N THR A 47 3.34 -20.25 -11.53
CA THR A 47 2.31 -21.29 -11.50
C THR A 47 3.00 -22.65 -11.56
N TYR A 48 2.84 -23.45 -10.50
CA TYR A 48 3.36 -24.82 -10.47
C TYR A 48 2.50 -25.74 -11.35
N GLU A 49 3.09 -26.79 -11.92
CA GLU A 49 2.37 -27.81 -12.72
C GLU A 49 1.28 -28.56 -11.92
N LYS A 50 1.36 -28.56 -10.59
CA LYS A 50 0.37 -29.23 -9.74
C LYS A 50 -0.87 -28.34 -9.54
N PRO A 51 -2.06 -28.93 -9.39
CA PRO A 51 -3.23 -28.17 -8.92
C PRO A 51 -2.98 -27.60 -7.53
N ILE A 52 -3.59 -26.44 -7.26
CA ILE A 52 -3.51 -25.74 -5.98
C ILE A 52 -4.11 -26.63 -4.89
N ASP A 53 -3.35 -26.84 -3.82
CA ASP A 53 -3.82 -27.56 -2.63
C ASP A 53 -4.64 -26.64 -1.71
N SER A 54 -5.51 -27.23 -0.90
CA SER A 54 -6.30 -26.55 0.14
C SER A 54 -5.45 -25.68 1.08
N GLU A 55 -4.24 -26.11 1.42
CA GLU A 55 -3.30 -25.32 2.23
C GLU A 55 -2.72 -24.11 1.47
N GLU A 56 -2.46 -24.26 0.16
CA GLU A 56 -1.99 -23.15 -0.69
C GLU A 56 -3.11 -22.12 -0.89
N GLU A 57 -4.35 -22.59 -1.06
CA GLU A 57 -5.54 -21.74 -1.12
C GLU A 57 -5.75 -20.97 0.19
N ALA A 58 -5.57 -21.61 1.35
CA ALA A 58 -5.64 -20.94 2.65
C ALA A 58 -4.57 -19.84 2.79
N ILE A 59 -3.34 -20.05 2.31
CA ILE A 59 -2.28 -19.04 2.29
C ILE A 59 -2.66 -17.83 1.41
N ILE A 60 -3.28 -18.10 0.26
CA ILE A 60 -3.76 -17.06 -0.67
C ILE A 60 -4.90 -16.26 -0.05
N ASP A 61 -5.87 -16.93 0.58
CA ASP A 61 -7.01 -16.27 1.22
C ASP A 61 -6.60 -15.45 2.45
N GLU A 62 -5.66 -15.95 3.26
CA GLU A 62 -5.05 -15.20 4.37
C GLU A 62 -4.41 -13.90 3.84
N CYS A 63 -3.66 -13.98 2.74
CA CYS A 63 -3.04 -12.82 2.11
C CYS A 63 -4.08 -11.81 1.62
N ASN A 64 -5.13 -12.25 0.93
CA ASN A 64 -6.19 -11.38 0.43
C ASN A 64 -6.93 -10.67 1.57
N THR A 65 -7.24 -11.41 2.63
CA THR A 65 -7.86 -10.88 3.84
C THR A 65 -6.97 -9.83 4.50
N ASN A 66 -5.67 -10.09 4.62
CA ASN A 66 -4.71 -9.17 5.19
C ASN A 66 -4.55 -7.90 4.34
N CYS A 67 -4.47 -8.02 3.01
CA CYS A 67 -4.42 -6.86 2.10
C CYS A 67 -5.67 -5.98 2.24
N ARG A 68 -6.86 -6.60 2.33
CA ARG A 68 -8.13 -5.87 2.54
C ARG A 68 -8.18 -5.17 3.89
N LYS A 69 -7.72 -5.83 4.96
CA LYS A 69 -7.63 -5.23 6.30
C LYS A 69 -6.65 -4.06 6.32
N THR A 70 -5.49 -4.19 5.69
CA THR A 70 -4.50 -3.12 5.55
C THR A 70 -5.09 -1.93 4.82
N PHE A 71 -5.76 -2.15 3.68
CA PHE A 71 -6.46 -1.11 2.95
C PHE A 71 -7.46 -0.35 3.84
N GLN A 72 -8.34 -1.06 4.53
CA GLN A 72 -9.35 -0.45 5.40
C GLN A 72 -8.74 0.34 6.55
N LYS A 73 -7.73 -0.20 7.24
CA LYS A 73 -7.05 0.46 8.35
C LYS A 73 -6.33 1.72 7.89
N THR A 74 -5.54 1.64 6.82
CA THR A 74 -4.79 2.78 6.32
C THR A 74 -5.71 3.87 5.79
N LEU A 75 -6.78 3.50 5.06
CA LEU A 75 -7.77 4.47 4.58
C LEU A 75 -8.49 5.17 5.74
N ALA A 76 -8.85 4.44 6.79
CA ALA A 76 -9.46 5.04 7.99
C ALA A 76 -8.49 6.00 8.68
N LEU A 77 -7.22 5.60 8.87
CA LEU A 77 -6.19 6.43 9.48
C LEU A 77 -5.92 7.71 8.68
N THR A 78 -5.82 7.61 7.35
CA THR A 78 -5.56 8.78 6.50
C THR A 78 -6.75 9.73 6.47
N THR A 79 -7.97 9.18 6.52
CA THR A 79 -9.20 9.97 6.65
C THR A 79 -9.21 10.72 7.98
N ILE A 80 -8.98 10.02 9.10
CA ILE A 80 -8.91 10.64 10.44
C ILE A 80 -7.84 11.75 10.47
N LEU A 81 -6.66 11.50 9.91
CA LEU A 81 -5.58 12.49 9.85
C LEU A 81 -5.99 13.73 9.04
N ALA A 82 -6.64 13.54 7.89
CA ALA A 82 -7.14 14.64 7.06
C ALA A 82 -8.20 15.47 7.81
N PHE A 83 -9.15 14.82 8.47
CA PHE A 83 -10.14 15.52 9.30
C PHE A 83 -9.49 16.27 10.46
N TRP A 84 -8.53 15.66 11.15
CA TRP A 84 -7.85 16.26 12.31
C TRP A 84 -6.99 17.47 11.94
N THR A 85 -6.35 17.45 10.78
CA THR A 85 -5.44 18.51 10.35
C THR A 85 -6.15 19.62 9.58
N CYS A 86 -7.10 19.28 8.70
CA CYS A 86 -7.69 20.23 7.76
C CYS A 86 -9.07 20.76 8.17
N ILE A 87 -9.81 20.01 9.00
CA ILE A 87 -11.24 20.28 9.26
C ILE A 87 -11.47 20.72 10.70
N ILE A 88 -10.93 20.02 11.69
CA ILE A 88 -11.20 20.29 13.12
C ILE A 88 -10.66 21.66 13.60
N PRO A 89 -9.43 22.09 13.28
CA PRO A 89 -8.91 23.38 13.75
C PRO A 89 -9.71 24.61 13.26
N PRO A 90 -10.14 24.69 11.98
CA PRO A 90 -10.87 25.85 11.47
C PRO A 90 -12.38 25.85 11.78
N LEU A 91 -13.02 24.68 11.96
CA LEU A 91 -14.50 24.57 12.04
C LEU A 91 -15.13 25.33 13.22
N PRO A 92 -14.67 25.17 14.48
CA PRO A 92 -15.36 25.73 15.63
C PRO A 92 -15.47 27.25 15.59
N LYS A 93 -14.43 27.92 15.09
CA LYS A 93 -14.37 29.39 15.00
C LYS A 93 -15.10 29.92 13.77
N ALA A 94 -15.04 29.18 12.65
CA ALA A 94 -15.82 29.47 11.45
C ALA A 94 -17.34 29.42 11.70
N VAL A 95 -17.80 28.46 12.51
CA VAL A 95 -19.22 28.30 12.88
C VAL A 95 -19.67 29.40 13.86
N MET A 96 -18.76 29.91 14.70
CA MET A 96 -19.03 31.06 15.57
C MET A 96 -19.03 32.41 14.83
N GLY A 97 -18.72 32.43 13.52
CA GLY A 97 -18.69 33.64 12.71
C GLY A 97 -17.45 34.51 12.91
N ASP A 98 -16.41 33.98 13.57
CA ASP A 98 -15.14 34.70 13.76
C ASP A 98 -14.25 34.49 12.54
N TYR A 99 -14.28 35.46 11.62
CA TYR A 99 -13.45 35.51 10.42
C TYR A 99 -12.32 36.54 10.53
N SER A 100 -11.96 36.94 11.75
CA SER A 100 -10.99 38.02 11.98
C SER A 100 -9.61 37.71 11.38
N SER A 101 -9.06 38.65 10.59
CA SER A 101 -7.67 38.58 10.14
C SER A 101 -6.71 38.83 11.32
N ILE A 102 -5.47 38.37 11.18
CA ILE A 102 -4.42 38.64 12.18
C ILE A 102 -4.03 40.12 12.18
N VAL A 103 -4.17 40.78 11.03
CA VAL A 103 -3.74 42.17 10.83
C VAL A 103 -4.96 43.01 10.44
N GLU A 104 -5.47 43.79 11.39
CA GLU A 104 -6.48 44.82 11.11
C GLU A 104 -5.89 45.84 10.13
N GLY A 105 -6.54 46.02 8.96
CA GLY A 105 -6.13 46.99 7.94
C GLY A 105 -4.86 46.65 7.14
N GLY A 106 -4.35 45.41 7.23
CA GLY A 106 -3.11 44.99 6.58
C GLY A 106 -3.24 43.74 5.71
N VAL A 107 -2.22 42.87 5.81
CA VAL A 107 -2.06 41.68 4.97
C VAL A 107 -3.21 40.67 5.21
N PRO A 108 -3.85 40.13 4.16
CA PRO A 108 -4.99 39.22 4.27
C PRO A 108 -4.58 37.79 4.70
N VAL A 109 -4.09 37.67 5.94
CA VAL A 109 -3.80 36.41 6.61
C VAL A 109 -4.89 36.14 7.65
N ASN A 110 -5.61 35.03 7.50
CA ASN A 110 -6.64 34.61 8.44
C ASN A 110 -6.15 33.40 9.26
N LYS A 111 -5.97 33.62 10.57
CA LYS A 111 -5.56 32.64 11.59
C LYS A 111 -6.52 31.47 11.80
N HIS A 112 -7.74 31.60 11.30
CA HIS A 112 -8.79 30.59 11.47
C HIS A 112 -8.83 29.60 10.32
N LEU A 113 -8.12 29.85 9.22
CA LEU A 113 -7.95 28.88 8.14
C LEU A 113 -7.07 27.71 8.59
N ALA A 114 -7.21 26.56 7.91
CA ALA A 114 -6.39 25.38 8.19
C ALA A 114 -4.89 25.65 7.97
N LEU A 115 -4.59 26.49 6.98
CA LEU A 115 -3.27 27.00 6.70
C LEU A 115 -3.32 28.55 6.65
N PRO A 116 -2.92 29.25 7.71
CA PRO A 116 -2.98 30.70 7.79
C PRO A 116 -1.84 31.34 6.97
N THR A 117 -2.03 31.39 5.65
CA THR A 117 -1.07 31.94 4.69
C THR A 117 -1.53 33.27 4.09
N TRP A 118 -0.60 33.94 3.42
CA TRP A 118 -0.92 35.11 2.60
C TRP A 118 -1.89 34.74 1.48
N ASN A 119 -2.99 35.47 1.36
CA ASN A 119 -3.95 35.30 0.28
C ASN A 119 -3.94 36.51 -0.66
N PRO A 120 -4.27 36.35 -1.94
CA PRO A 120 -4.35 37.47 -2.87
C PRO A 120 -5.60 38.35 -2.64
N TYR A 121 -6.51 37.94 -1.77
CA TYR A 121 -7.74 38.66 -1.41
C TYR A 121 -8.04 38.53 0.09
N PRO A 122 -8.78 39.48 0.69
CA PRO A 122 -9.25 39.37 2.07
C PRO A 122 -10.13 38.13 2.29
N THR A 123 -9.86 37.40 3.36
CA THR A 123 -10.62 36.20 3.78
C THR A 123 -11.41 36.46 5.06
N ASP A 124 -11.94 37.67 5.19
CA ASP A 124 -12.64 38.22 6.36
C ASP A 124 -14.18 38.17 6.23
N THR A 125 -14.70 37.95 5.03
CA THR A 125 -16.14 37.71 4.80
C THR A 125 -16.47 36.22 4.84
N HIS A 126 -17.73 35.90 5.15
CA HIS A 126 -18.23 34.51 5.16
C HIS A 126 -17.94 33.78 3.84
N LEU A 127 -18.24 34.41 2.70
CA LEU A 127 -18.03 33.81 1.38
C LEU A 127 -16.55 33.56 1.12
N THR A 128 -15.70 34.58 1.26
CA THR A 128 -14.26 34.48 0.99
C THR A 128 -13.57 33.47 1.91
N TYR A 129 -14.01 33.38 3.17
CA TYR A 129 -13.51 32.41 4.13
C TYR A 129 -13.83 30.99 3.71
N TRP A 130 -15.10 30.67 3.44
CA TRP A 130 -15.51 29.31 3.07
C TRP A 130 -14.92 28.88 1.73
N THR A 131 -14.77 29.79 0.76
CA THR A 131 -14.07 29.48 -0.49
C THR A 131 -12.61 29.10 -0.24
N MET A 132 -11.89 29.88 0.58
CA MET A 132 -10.48 29.59 0.88
C MET A 132 -10.33 28.32 1.72
N TRP A 133 -11.20 28.12 2.70
CA TRP A 133 -11.23 26.91 3.51
C TRP A 133 -11.48 25.66 2.64
N MET A 134 -12.47 25.70 1.74
CA MET A 134 -12.74 24.60 0.81
C MET A 134 -11.53 24.27 -0.06
N TYR A 135 -10.82 25.30 -0.55
CA TYR A 135 -9.61 25.12 -1.34
C TYR A 135 -8.51 24.40 -0.55
N GLN A 136 -8.22 24.88 0.67
CA GLN A 136 -7.20 24.28 1.55
C GLN A 136 -7.58 22.87 2.02
N ALA A 137 -8.85 22.65 2.32
CA ALA A 137 -9.37 21.33 2.72
C ALA A 137 -9.27 20.33 1.58
N LEU A 138 -9.62 20.72 0.34
CA LEU A 138 -9.48 19.86 -0.83
C LEU A 138 -8.01 19.50 -1.10
N ALA A 139 -7.11 20.49 -1.03
CA ALA A 139 -5.67 20.25 -1.17
C ALA A 139 -5.16 19.27 -0.10
N GLY A 140 -5.44 19.52 1.18
CA GLY A 140 -4.98 18.67 2.27
C GLY A 140 -5.55 17.25 2.24
N CYS A 141 -6.83 17.10 1.88
CA CYS A 141 -7.45 15.79 1.66
C CYS A 141 -6.79 15.02 0.51
N THR A 142 -6.44 15.71 -0.57
CA THR A 142 -5.75 15.10 -1.72
C THR A 142 -4.35 14.64 -1.35
N GLU A 143 -3.59 15.47 -0.63
CA GLU A 143 -2.25 15.12 -0.12
C GLU A 143 -2.30 13.90 0.80
N ALA A 144 -3.20 13.92 1.80
CA ALA A 144 -3.39 12.82 2.73
C ALA A 144 -3.81 11.51 2.03
N TYR A 145 -4.68 11.60 1.02
CA TYR A 145 -5.09 10.45 0.22
C TYR A 145 -3.91 9.86 -0.57
N ILE A 146 -3.10 10.68 -1.23
CA ILE A 146 -1.94 10.21 -2.01
C ILE A 146 -0.92 9.51 -1.10
N ILE A 147 -0.62 10.09 0.06
CA ILE A 147 0.25 9.45 1.07
C ILE A 147 -0.34 8.10 1.49
N GLY A 148 -1.63 8.08 1.83
CA GLY A 148 -2.34 6.87 2.23
C GLY A 148 -2.30 5.77 1.17
N ALA A 149 -2.65 6.10 -0.07
CA ALA A 149 -2.65 5.18 -1.20
C ALA A 149 -1.27 4.58 -1.45
N THR A 150 -0.21 5.39 -1.34
CA THR A 150 1.16 4.92 -1.51
C THR A 150 1.58 3.97 -0.39
N CYS A 151 1.23 4.28 0.87
CA CYS A 151 1.47 3.38 2.00
C CYS A 151 0.73 2.05 1.84
N ILE A 152 -0.53 2.07 1.40
CA ILE A 152 -1.32 0.87 1.11
C ILE A 152 -0.62 0.01 0.07
N LEU A 153 -0.18 0.63 -1.03
CA LEU A 153 0.52 -0.04 -2.11
C LEU A 153 1.78 -0.76 -1.61
N TYR A 154 2.64 -0.08 -0.84
CA TYR A 154 3.85 -0.69 -0.28
C TYR A 154 3.55 -1.83 0.68
N CYS A 155 2.65 -1.63 1.64
CA CYS A 155 2.29 -2.65 2.62
C CYS A 155 1.68 -3.90 1.95
N ASN A 156 0.83 -3.70 0.93
CA ASN A 156 0.24 -4.80 0.18
C ASN A 156 1.29 -5.54 -0.64
N PHE A 157 2.25 -4.86 -1.26
CA PHE A 157 3.36 -5.54 -1.95
C PHE A 157 4.21 -6.37 -0.99
N CYS A 158 4.56 -5.86 0.18
CA CYS A 158 5.26 -6.65 1.20
C CYS A 158 4.46 -7.89 1.62
N THR A 159 3.13 -7.75 1.77
CA THR A 159 2.24 -8.86 2.11
C THR A 159 2.20 -9.93 1.01
N ILE A 160 2.14 -9.49 -0.26
CA ILE A 160 2.16 -10.37 -1.43
C ILE A 160 3.50 -11.10 -1.55
N ILE A 161 4.64 -10.41 -1.39
CA ILE A 161 5.96 -11.05 -1.42
C ILE A 161 6.07 -12.08 -0.28
N ASN A 162 5.57 -11.75 0.92
CA ASN A 162 5.54 -12.69 2.03
C ASN A 162 4.68 -13.94 1.72
N ARG A 163 3.53 -13.76 1.05
CA ARG A 163 2.71 -14.87 0.55
C ARG A 163 3.53 -15.76 -0.39
N GLU A 164 4.22 -15.20 -1.38
CA GLU A 164 5.01 -15.98 -2.32
C GLU A 164 6.16 -16.74 -1.65
N LEU A 165 6.82 -16.12 -0.66
CA LEU A 165 7.83 -16.81 0.16
C LEU A 165 7.23 -17.95 0.98
N LYS A 166 6.03 -17.77 1.55
CA LYS A 166 5.30 -18.85 2.23
C LYS A 166 4.98 -20.00 1.27
N LEU A 167 4.48 -19.69 0.05
CA LEU A 167 4.20 -20.68 -0.98
C LEU A 167 5.45 -21.42 -1.44
N LEU A 168 6.57 -20.71 -1.64
CA LEU A 168 7.85 -21.32 -1.97
C LEU A 168 8.34 -22.26 -0.86
N ARG A 169 8.27 -21.84 0.40
CA ARG A 169 8.64 -22.68 1.55
C ARG A 169 7.77 -23.93 1.63
N PHE A 170 6.46 -23.77 1.45
CA PHE A 170 5.52 -24.89 1.43
C PHE A 170 5.84 -25.88 0.30
N SER A 171 6.08 -25.35 -0.89
CA SER A 171 6.42 -26.12 -2.08
C SER A 171 7.73 -26.91 -1.93
N LEU A 172 8.74 -26.34 -1.27
CA LEU A 172 9.99 -27.03 -0.92
C LEU A 172 9.79 -28.11 0.16
N GLY A 173 8.97 -27.84 1.18
CA GLY A 173 8.63 -28.83 2.21
C GLY A 173 7.92 -30.06 1.64
N ASN A 174 7.04 -29.85 0.66
CA ASN A 174 6.23 -30.89 0.03
C ASN A 174 6.81 -31.44 -1.28
N ILE A 175 8.11 -31.29 -1.50
CA ILE A 175 8.75 -31.63 -2.78
C ILE A 175 8.64 -33.11 -3.14
N LYS A 176 8.65 -34.00 -2.14
CA LYS A 176 8.45 -35.45 -2.35
C LYS A 176 7.06 -35.75 -2.90
N ASN A 177 6.03 -35.15 -2.28
CA ASN A 177 4.64 -35.31 -2.73
C ASN A 177 4.44 -34.74 -4.14
N ARG A 178 5.08 -33.60 -4.44
CA ARG A 178 5.11 -33.01 -5.79
C ARG A 178 5.75 -33.94 -6.82
N ALA A 179 6.89 -34.52 -6.50
CA ALA A 179 7.59 -35.46 -7.37
C ALA A 179 6.77 -36.74 -7.62
N ILE A 180 6.08 -37.27 -6.59
CA ILE A 180 5.17 -38.42 -6.73
C ILE A 180 3.99 -38.06 -7.65
N HIS A 181 3.40 -36.88 -7.48
CA HIS A 181 2.31 -36.41 -8.34
C HIS A 181 2.76 -36.28 -9.80
N ALA A 182 3.89 -35.61 -10.05
CA ALA A 182 4.47 -35.46 -11.39
C ALA A 182 4.80 -36.83 -12.03
N PHE A 183 5.32 -37.78 -11.24
CA PHE A 183 5.59 -39.14 -11.68
C PHE A 183 4.32 -39.86 -12.16
N LYS A 184 3.22 -39.77 -11.39
CA LYS A 184 1.92 -40.37 -11.75
C LYS A 184 1.31 -39.70 -12.98
N MET A 185 1.35 -38.37 -13.06
CA MET A 185 0.80 -37.60 -14.18
C MET A 185 1.53 -37.87 -15.50
N ARG A 186 2.82 -38.20 -15.45
CA ARG A 186 3.61 -38.63 -16.62
C ARG A 186 3.37 -40.09 -17.03
N GLY A 187 2.46 -40.80 -16.35
CA GLY A 187 2.07 -42.17 -16.68
C GLY A 187 3.09 -43.23 -16.23
N TYR A 188 4.05 -42.89 -15.38
CA TYR A 188 5.02 -43.86 -14.88
C TYR A 188 4.40 -44.76 -13.80
N SER A 189 4.72 -46.05 -13.87
CA SER A 189 4.34 -47.05 -12.87
C SER A 189 5.57 -47.62 -12.17
N LEU A 190 5.42 -47.96 -10.89
CA LEU A 190 6.44 -48.69 -10.15
C LEU A 190 6.25 -50.19 -10.36
N GLN A 191 7.35 -50.93 -10.45
CA GLN A 191 7.29 -52.38 -10.35
C GLN A 191 6.90 -52.80 -8.93
N LEU A 192 6.18 -53.92 -8.81
CA LEU A 192 5.67 -54.44 -7.54
C LEU A 192 6.80 -54.55 -6.50
N GLY A 193 6.69 -53.83 -5.37
CA GLY A 193 7.68 -53.84 -4.29
C GLY A 193 8.85 -52.85 -4.42
N GLN A 194 8.96 -52.08 -5.52
CA GLN A 194 9.96 -51.01 -5.62
C GLN A 194 9.54 -49.75 -4.85
N LYS A 195 10.50 -49.15 -4.14
CA LYS A 195 10.36 -47.82 -3.54
C LYS A 195 10.60 -46.74 -4.60
N TYR A 196 9.86 -45.63 -4.52
CA TYR A 196 10.03 -44.46 -5.38
C TYR A 196 11.49 -43.96 -5.43
N GLU A 197 12.18 -43.96 -4.29
CA GLU A 197 13.55 -43.45 -4.13
C GLU A 197 14.58 -44.18 -5.02
N ASN A 198 14.30 -45.43 -5.38
CA ASN A 198 15.18 -46.27 -6.20
C ASN A 198 14.90 -46.14 -7.71
N SER A 199 13.84 -45.42 -8.09
CA SER A 199 13.49 -45.21 -9.50
C SER A 199 14.25 -44.00 -10.07
N GLN A 200 15.03 -44.22 -11.13
CA GLN A 200 15.73 -43.14 -11.84
C GLN A 200 14.73 -42.11 -12.42
N LEU A 201 13.56 -42.57 -12.86
CA LEU A 201 12.48 -41.71 -13.37
C LEU A 201 11.90 -40.81 -12.26
N TYR A 202 11.78 -41.31 -11.04
CA TYR A 202 11.35 -40.50 -9.90
C TYR A 202 12.38 -39.43 -9.55
N GLN A 203 13.68 -39.76 -9.60
CA GLN A 203 14.74 -38.76 -9.39
C GLN A 203 14.70 -37.64 -10.43
N VAL A 204 14.41 -37.94 -11.69
CA VAL A 204 14.22 -36.92 -12.74
C VAL A 204 13.04 -36.00 -12.40
N CYS A 205 11.89 -36.54 -11.96
CA CYS A 205 10.76 -35.72 -11.53
C CYS A 205 11.10 -34.87 -10.29
N LEU A 206 11.90 -35.39 -9.37
CA LEU A 206 12.33 -34.66 -8.18
C LEU A 206 13.24 -33.47 -8.53
N VAL A 207 14.21 -33.68 -9.42
CA VAL A 207 15.06 -32.60 -9.95
C VAL A 207 14.22 -31.54 -10.66
N HIS A 208 13.23 -31.96 -11.46
CA HIS A 208 12.30 -31.03 -12.11
C HIS A 208 11.54 -30.17 -11.09
N CYS A 209 10.99 -30.76 -10.03
CA CYS A 209 10.28 -29.99 -9.00
C CYS A 209 11.20 -29.03 -8.22
N ILE A 210 12.48 -29.37 -8.04
CA ILE A 210 13.49 -28.47 -7.46
C ILE A 210 13.75 -27.29 -8.41
N ASP A 211 13.94 -27.57 -9.70
CA ASP A 211 14.18 -26.55 -10.73
C ASP A 211 13.01 -25.54 -10.81
N GLU A 212 11.77 -26.01 -10.73
CA GLU A 212 10.59 -25.14 -10.62
C GLU A 212 10.65 -24.22 -9.39
N SER A 213 11.01 -24.75 -8.22
CA SER A 213 11.14 -23.94 -7.01
C SER A 213 12.28 -22.91 -7.11
N ILE A 214 13.37 -23.26 -7.79
CA ILE A 214 14.48 -22.32 -8.07
C ILE A 214 14.01 -21.21 -9.01
N LYS A 215 13.27 -21.54 -10.07
CA LYS A 215 12.69 -20.55 -11.00
C LYS A 215 11.78 -19.57 -10.27
N HIS A 216 10.88 -20.07 -9.42
CA HIS A 216 10.03 -19.21 -8.60
C HIS A 216 10.85 -18.27 -7.70
N HIS A 217 11.93 -18.76 -7.06
CA HIS A 217 12.79 -17.89 -6.26
C HIS A 217 13.50 -16.81 -7.09
N ILE A 218 13.95 -17.15 -8.31
CA ILE A 218 14.59 -16.20 -9.22
C ILE A 218 13.59 -15.11 -9.64
N GLU A 219 12.35 -15.49 -9.97
CA GLU A 219 11.30 -14.54 -10.35
C GLU A 219 10.92 -13.59 -9.21
N LEU A 220 11.00 -14.03 -7.96
CA LEU A 220 10.79 -13.18 -6.79
C LEU A 220 11.90 -12.15 -6.56
N LYS A 221 13.12 -12.45 -7.02
CA LYS A 221 14.28 -11.56 -6.87
C LYS A 221 14.33 -10.46 -7.94
N GLN A 222 13.82 -10.76 -9.13
CA GLN A 222 13.78 -9.83 -10.28
C GLN A 222 12.62 -8.84 -10.15
#